data_AF-A0A938ZHY1-F1
#
_entry.id   AF-A0A938ZHY1-F1
#
_cell.length_a   1.000
_cell.length_b   1.000
_cell.length_c   1.000
_cell.angle_alpha   90.00
_cell.angle_beta   90.00
_cell.angle_gamma   90.00
#
_symmetry.space_group_name_H-M   'P 1'
#
loop_
_entity.id
_entity.type
_entity.pdbx_description
1 polymer ?
#
loop_
_entity_poly.entity_id
_entity_poly.type
_entity_poly.pdbx_seq_one_letter_code
_entity_poly.pdbx_strand_id
1 'polypeptide(L)'
;MLPLFIQPVSAHIIWFDYENGEYNLLLGHPEDGTETYQTSKFKKATAYDSNRQILPFDINQKKDGLSLTSNSEITGLTAFFDNGYYANVGGESRSISEQEIGQYQDVSHYLKYTKALYDWSDTLAQPFNLPLEIISLENPLVVKPGENLKVQVLYQGKQIPDVTVEYLGKKLTGDQDGTYLVPIGDEGLQQIEASYRVVSATSPSISYETGFTAQKTSVPDPSALLGLSIVGLLGLYKKRFFA
;
A
#
# COMPACT_ATOMS: atom_id res chain seq x y z
N MET A 1 -21.76 3.08 -23.28
CA MET A 1 -20.49 3.81 -23.12
C MET A 1 -20.40 4.24 -21.66
N LEU A 2 -19.57 3.58 -20.87
CA LEU A 2 -19.25 4.02 -19.52
C LEU A 2 -18.41 5.30 -19.66
N PRO A 3 -18.69 6.40 -18.94
CA PRO A 3 -17.78 7.54 -18.96
C PRO A 3 -16.47 7.09 -18.32
N LEU A 4 -15.38 7.15 -19.10
CA LEU A 4 -14.02 7.04 -18.58
C LEU A 4 -13.79 8.32 -17.76
N PHE A 5 -14.00 8.26 -16.45
CA PHE A 5 -13.57 9.33 -15.57
C PHE A 5 -12.04 9.34 -15.64
N ILE A 6 -11.47 10.35 -16.28
CA ILE A 6 -10.04 10.64 -16.17
C ILE A 6 -9.85 11.13 -14.73
N GLN A 7 -9.64 10.19 -13.81
CA GLN A 7 -9.12 10.49 -12.49
C GLN A 7 -7.80 11.25 -12.71
N PRO A 8 -7.60 12.41 -12.09
CA PRO A 8 -6.33 13.11 -12.20
C PRO A 8 -5.23 12.18 -11.67
N VAL A 9 -4.17 11.96 -12.46
CA VAL A 9 -2.96 11.16 -12.15
C VAL A 9 -2.34 11.46 -10.77
N SER A 10 -2.74 12.57 -10.12
CA SER A 10 -2.25 12.95 -8.81
C SER A 10 -2.94 12.23 -7.65
N ALA A 11 -4.07 11.56 -7.87
CA ALA A 11 -4.80 10.79 -6.86
C ALA A 11 -4.23 9.38 -6.60
N HIS A 12 -3.29 8.89 -7.43
CA HIS A 12 -2.71 7.55 -7.27
C HIS A 12 -2.15 7.34 -5.87
N ILE A 13 -2.25 6.12 -5.35
CA ILE A 13 -1.63 5.71 -4.10
C ILE A 13 -0.42 4.82 -4.38
N ILE A 14 0.32 4.49 -3.32
CA ILE A 14 1.25 3.38 -3.34
C ILE A 14 0.74 2.24 -2.44
N TRP A 15 1.03 1.01 -2.83
CA TRP A 15 0.73 -0.17 -2.00
C TRP A 15 1.75 -1.28 -2.22
N PHE A 16 1.72 -2.26 -1.32
CA PHE A 16 2.51 -3.47 -1.45
C PHE A 16 1.66 -4.61 -1.92
N ASP A 17 2.11 -5.29 -2.96
CA ASP A 17 1.60 -6.58 -3.39
C ASP A 17 2.66 -7.66 -3.15
N TYR A 18 2.26 -8.75 -2.51
CA TYR A 18 3.18 -9.84 -2.17
C TYR A 18 3.08 -10.95 -3.21
N GLU A 19 4.15 -11.12 -3.98
CA GLU A 19 4.20 -12.11 -5.05
C GLU A 19 5.57 -12.77 -5.08
N ASN A 20 5.62 -14.10 -5.18
CA ASN A 20 6.86 -14.87 -5.37
C ASN A 20 7.96 -14.59 -4.32
N GLY A 21 7.58 -14.34 -3.06
CA GLY A 21 8.52 -14.06 -1.98
C GLY A 21 8.99 -12.60 -1.88
N GLU A 22 8.43 -11.72 -2.70
CA GLU A 22 8.78 -10.31 -2.73
C GLU A 22 7.58 -9.42 -2.42
N TYR A 23 7.83 -8.32 -1.71
CA TYR A 23 6.86 -7.26 -1.46
C TYR A 23 7.06 -6.16 -2.51
N ASN A 24 6.31 -6.24 -3.61
CA ASN A 24 6.39 -5.30 -4.73
C ASN A 24 5.72 -3.98 -4.34
N LEU A 25 6.44 -2.86 -4.47
CA LEU A 25 5.84 -1.55 -4.28
C LEU A 25 5.23 -1.10 -5.61
N LEU A 26 3.92 -0.88 -5.61
CA LEU A 26 3.14 -0.49 -6.78
C LEU A 26 2.64 0.95 -6.63
N LEU A 27 2.35 1.60 -7.76
CA LEU A 27 1.77 2.94 -7.87
C LEU A 27 0.55 2.86 -8.78
N GLY A 28 -0.52 3.60 -8.48
CA GLY A 28 -1.76 3.61 -9.27
C GLY A 28 -3.01 3.55 -8.40
N HIS A 29 -4.05 2.92 -8.93
CA HIS A 29 -5.25 2.51 -8.20
C HIS A 29 -5.50 1.03 -8.50
N PRO A 30 -5.69 0.14 -7.50
CA PRO A 30 -5.83 -1.30 -7.78
C PRO A 30 -6.96 -1.67 -8.74
N GLU A 31 -8.05 -0.90 -8.79
CA GLU A 31 -9.16 -1.08 -9.72
C GLU A 31 -8.84 -0.68 -11.17
N ASP A 32 -7.89 0.24 -11.37
CA ASP A 32 -7.53 0.78 -12.68
C ASP A 32 -6.21 0.20 -13.21
N GLY A 33 -5.39 -0.36 -12.33
CA GLY A 33 -4.11 -0.98 -12.63
C GLY A 33 -2.90 -0.24 -12.06
N THR A 34 -1.72 -0.73 -12.44
CA THR A 34 -0.44 -0.20 -11.96
C THR A 34 0.23 0.68 -12.99
N GLU A 35 0.99 1.66 -12.49
CA GLU A 35 1.84 2.54 -13.27
C GLU A 35 3.32 2.33 -12.94
N THR A 36 4.16 2.48 -13.96
CA THR A 36 5.61 2.53 -13.77
C THR A 36 6.01 3.83 -13.08
N TYR A 37 7.06 3.79 -12.27
CA TYR A 37 7.58 5.00 -11.62
C TYR A 37 9.11 5.02 -11.56
N GLN A 38 9.66 6.22 -11.41
CA GLN A 38 11.08 6.40 -11.13
C GLN A 38 11.37 6.02 -9.69
N THR A 39 12.26 5.05 -9.47
CA THR A 39 12.58 4.55 -8.12
C THR A 39 13.21 5.59 -7.21
N SER A 40 13.73 6.69 -7.76
CA SER A 40 14.20 7.87 -7.01
C SER A 40 13.10 8.57 -6.19
N LYS A 41 11.82 8.36 -6.54
CA LYS A 41 10.67 8.87 -5.79
C LYS A 41 10.41 8.07 -4.50
N PHE A 42 10.80 6.81 -4.46
CA PHE A 42 10.79 6.04 -3.22
C PHE A 42 11.82 6.60 -2.24
N LYS A 43 11.40 6.88 -0.99
CA LYS A 43 12.25 7.52 0.02
C LYS A 43 12.56 6.61 1.19
N LYS A 44 11.59 5.80 1.63
CA LYS A 44 11.74 4.97 2.83
C LYS A 44 10.75 3.81 2.81
N ALA A 45 11.18 2.68 3.36
CA ALA A 45 10.31 1.67 3.90
C ALA A 45 10.76 1.25 5.30
N THR A 46 9.84 0.70 6.10
CA THR A 46 10.15 0.06 7.37
C THR A 46 9.33 -1.20 7.48
N ALA A 47 10.01 -2.34 7.65
CA ALA A 47 9.41 -3.65 7.86
C ALA A 47 9.36 -3.98 9.36
N TYR A 48 8.32 -4.69 9.77
CA TYR A 48 8.04 -4.99 11.17
C TYR A 48 7.67 -6.45 11.38
N ASP A 49 8.06 -7.01 12.52
CA ASP A 49 7.56 -8.29 13.04
C ASP A 49 6.23 -8.14 13.80
N SER A 50 5.69 -9.26 14.31
CA SER A 50 4.41 -9.31 15.02
C SER A 50 4.36 -8.48 16.31
N ASN A 51 5.53 -8.16 16.87
CA ASN A 51 5.73 -7.31 18.04
C ASN A 51 6.09 -5.86 17.66
N ARG A 52 5.99 -5.51 16.37
CA ARG A 52 6.33 -4.20 15.79
C ARG A 52 7.79 -3.81 15.99
N GLN A 53 8.69 -4.78 16.11
CA GLN A 53 10.13 -4.57 16.05
C GLN A 53 10.56 -4.41 14.60
N ILE A 54 11.50 -3.50 14.35
CA ILE A 54 12.00 -3.23 12.99
C ILE A 54 12.84 -4.41 12.50
N LEU A 55 12.54 -4.90 11.30
CA LEU A 55 13.26 -5.98 10.64
C LEU A 55 14.24 -5.45 9.58
N PRO A 56 15.38 -6.14 9.36
CA PRO A 56 16.20 -5.92 8.19
C PRO A 56 15.49 -6.44 6.93
N PHE A 57 15.73 -5.76 5.81
CA PHE A 57 15.25 -6.15 4.49
C PHE A 57 16.20 -5.61 3.41
N ASP A 58 16.11 -6.18 2.22
CA ASP A 58 16.82 -5.74 1.03
C ASP A 58 15.85 -5.06 0.06
N ILE A 59 16.35 -4.09 -0.71
CA ILE A 59 15.61 -3.43 -1.78
C ILE A 59 16.13 -3.94 -3.12
N ASN A 60 15.24 -4.55 -3.89
CA ASN A 60 15.52 -5.05 -5.23
C ASN A 60 15.02 -4.04 -6.26
N GLN A 61 15.95 -3.30 -6.88
CA GLN A 61 15.62 -2.36 -7.95
C GLN A 61 15.21 -3.13 -9.21
N LYS A 62 14.10 -2.73 -9.84
CA LYS A 62 13.60 -3.28 -11.09
C LYS A 62 13.52 -2.16 -12.14
N LYS A 63 13.33 -2.54 -13.40
CA LYS A 63 13.18 -1.56 -14.49
C LYS A 63 11.97 -0.65 -14.28
N ASP A 64 10.87 -1.24 -13.82
CA ASP A 64 9.56 -0.59 -13.76
C ASP A 64 9.07 -0.36 -12.32
N GLY A 65 9.96 -0.42 -11.33
CA GLY A 65 9.64 -0.24 -9.91
C GLY A 65 10.70 -0.85 -8.98
N LEU A 66 10.29 -1.22 -7.77
CA LEU A 66 11.14 -1.94 -6.83
C LEU A 66 10.33 -2.97 -6.03
N SER A 67 11.04 -3.91 -5.41
CA SER A 67 10.46 -4.81 -4.41
C SER A 67 11.36 -4.90 -3.18
N LEU A 68 10.80 -5.42 -2.10
CA LEU A 68 11.51 -5.68 -0.85
C LEU A 68 11.52 -7.18 -0.58
N THR A 69 12.62 -7.66 -0.01
CA THR A 69 12.77 -9.05 0.46
C THR A 69 13.31 -9.05 1.87
N SER A 70 12.92 -10.02 2.69
CA SER A 70 13.48 -10.22 4.02
C SER A 70 13.68 -11.70 4.30
N ASN A 71 14.70 -12.00 5.11
CA ASN A 71 14.92 -13.34 5.66
C ASN A 71 14.07 -13.61 6.91
N SER A 72 13.33 -12.60 7.37
CA SER A 72 12.40 -12.69 8.50
C SER A 72 10.97 -12.47 8.01
N GLU A 73 10.01 -13.04 8.72
CA GLU A 73 8.60 -12.86 8.43
C GLU A 73 8.17 -11.41 8.72
N ILE A 74 7.77 -10.69 7.67
CA ILE A 74 7.23 -9.34 7.78
C ILE A 74 5.73 -9.46 8.03
N THR A 75 5.27 -8.94 9.17
CA THR A 75 3.84 -8.88 9.53
C THR A 75 3.24 -7.48 9.35
N GLY A 76 4.08 -6.45 9.28
CA GLY A 76 3.68 -5.09 8.98
C GLY A 76 4.73 -4.40 8.11
N LEU A 77 4.30 -3.60 7.15
CA LEU A 77 5.20 -2.89 6.24
C LEU A 77 4.67 -1.49 5.98
N THR A 78 5.55 -0.49 6.03
CA THR A 78 5.21 0.89 5.71
C THR A 78 6.16 1.45 4.67
N ALA A 79 5.70 2.38 3.84
CA ALA A 79 6.56 3.13 2.94
C ALA A 79 6.16 4.59 2.80
N PHE A 80 7.15 5.37 2.36
CA PHE A 80 7.01 6.77 1.96
C PHE A 80 7.61 6.96 0.57
N PHE A 81 6.83 7.61 -0.27
CA PHE A 81 7.13 7.91 -1.65
C PHE A 81 6.80 9.39 -1.92
N ASP A 82 7.83 10.15 -2.29
CA ASP A 82 7.69 11.55 -2.65
C ASP A 82 7.41 11.61 -4.16
N ASN A 83 6.16 11.89 -4.51
CA ASN A 83 5.74 11.91 -5.91
C ASN A 83 6.12 13.21 -6.62
N GLY A 84 6.65 14.20 -5.89
CA GLY A 84 7.09 15.49 -6.42
C GLY A 84 5.97 16.52 -6.54
N TYR A 85 6.26 17.57 -7.30
CA TYR A 85 5.38 18.72 -7.46
C TYR A 85 4.61 18.65 -8.78
N TYR A 86 3.34 19.03 -8.74
CA TYR A 86 2.52 19.18 -9.93
C TYR A 86 1.82 20.54 -9.92
N ALA A 87 1.83 21.20 -11.07
CA ALA A 87 1.09 22.41 -11.33
C ALA A 87 -0.23 22.11 -12.05
N ASN A 88 -1.32 22.76 -11.64
CA ASN A 88 -2.56 22.77 -12.40
C ASN A 88 -2.50 23.90 -13.44
N VAL A 89 -2.57 23.53 -14.71
CA VAL A 89 -2.55 24.47 -15.84
C VAL A 89 -3.80 24.25 -16.67
N GLY A 90 -4.80 25.12 -16.49
CA GLY A 90 -6.05 25.03 -17.26
C GLY A 90 -6.86 23.76 -16.99
N GLY A 91 -6.75 23.18 -15.78
CA GLY A 91 -7.41 21.93 -15.39
C GLY A 91 -6.56 20.68 -15.58
N GLU A 92 -5.40 20.78 -16.25
CA GLU A 92 -4.49 19.67 -16.44
C GLU A 92 -3.38 19.65 -15.38
N SER A 93 -3.06 18.47 -14.86
CA SER A 93 -1.97 18.29 -13.92
C SER A 93 -0.66 18.05 -14.66
N ARG A 94 0.33 18.92 -14.43
CA ARG A 94 1.66 18.84 -15.04
C ARG A 94 2.72 18.62 -13.97
N SER A 95 3.50 17.55 -14.10
CA SER A 95 4.68 17.33 -13.25
C SER A 95 5.72 18.44 -13.49
N ILE A 96 6.24 19.01 -12.42
CA ILE A 96 7.23 20.08 -12.43
C ILE A 96 8.34 19.81 -11.42
N SER A 97 9.51 20.39 -11.67
CA SER A 97 10.60 20.41 -10.70
C SER A 97 10.39 21.48 -9.62
N GLU A 98 11.12 21.36 -8.52
CA GLU A 98 11.08 22.35 -7.43
C GLU A 98 11.49 23.76 -7.89
N GLN A 99 12.39 23.86 -8.86
CA GLN A 99 12.86 25.13 -9.43
C GLN A 99 11.78 25.84 -10.28
N GLU A 100 10.80 25.10 -10.76
CA GLU A 100 9.72 25.61 -11.60
C GLU A 100 8.52 26.11 -10.78
N ILE A 101 8.46 25.83 -9.48
CA ILE A 101 7.30 26.16 -8.61
C ILE A 101 6.88 27.62 -8.75
N GLY A 102 7.83 28.56 -8.73
CA GLY A 102 7.54 30.01 -8.81
C GLY A 102 6.95 30.48 -10.14
N GLN A 103 6.88 29.61 -11.15
CA GLN A 103 6.31 29.91 -12.47
C GLN A 103 4.80 29.61 -12.53
N TYR A 104 4.23 28.99 -11.50
CA TYR A 104 2.84 28.52 -11.47
C TYR A 104 2.11 29.03 -10.23
N GLN A 105 0.80 29.24 -10.35
CA GLN A 105 -0.04 29.75 -9.26
C GLN A 105 -0.68 28.63 -8.43
N ASP A 106 -1.07 27.52 -9.06
CA ASP A 106 -1.67 26.37 -8.40
C ASP A 106 -0.71 25.19 -8.47
N VAL A 107 0.07 25.01 -7.40
CA VAL A 107 1.07 23.95 -7.26
C VAL A 107 0.78 23.11 -6.03
N SER A 108 0.90 21.80 -6.17
CA SER A 108 0.79 20.87 -5.05
C SER A 108 1.99 19.93 -4.98
N HIS A 109 2.47 19.65 -3.77
CA HIS A 109 3.42 18.59 -3.47
C HIS A 109 2.64 17.32 -3.08
N TYR A 110 2.89 16.21 -3.77
CA TYR A 110 2.20 14.95 -3.52
C TYR A 110 3.08 13.98 -2.73
N LEU A 111 2.63 13.67 -1.52
CA LEU A 111 3.32 12.79 -0.58
C LEU A 111 2.49 11.53 -0.37
N LYS A 112 3.06 10.38 -0.75
CA LYS A 112 2.37 9.09 -0.74
C LYS A 112 2.92 8.18 0.34
N TYR A 113 2.02 7.61 1.11
CA TYR A 113 2.31 6.69 2.21
C TYR A 113 1.56 5.38 1.98
N THR A 114 2.01 4.33 2.65
CA THR A 114 1.23 3.09 2.68
C THR A 114 1.54 2.30 3.93
N LYS A 115 0.55 1.52 4.36
CA LYS A 115 0.68 0.51 5.41
C LYS A 115 0.05 -0.80 4.94
N ALA A 116 0.84 -1.86 4.92
CA ALA A 116 0.37 -3.21 4.66
C ALA A 116 0.50 -4.06 5.93
N LEU A 117 -0.53 -4.83 6.26
CA LEU A 117 -0.52 -5.81 7.34
C LEU A 117 -0.62 -7.23 6.77
N TYR A 118 0.26 -8.11 7.24
CA TYR A 118 0.29 -9.52 6.86
C TYR A 118 -0.06 -10.47 8.00
N ASP A 119 -0.05 -9.94 9.23
CA ASP A 119 -0.61 -10.57 10.42
C ASP A 119 -1.30 -9.50 11.28
N TRP A 120 -1.97 -9.92 12.36
CA TRP A 120 -2.67 -9.03 13.27
C TRP A 120 -2.30 -9.27 14.74
N SER A 121 -2.06 -8.18 15.45
CA SER A 121 -1.91 -8.15 16.90
C SER A 121 -2.37 -6.80 17.44
N ASP A 122 -2.63 -6.70 18.74
CA ASP A 122 -2.98 -5.42 19.40
C ASP A 122 -1.89 -4.36 19.20
N THR A 123 -0.63 -4.80 19.05
CA THR A 123 0.51 -3.95 18.74
C THR A 123 0.45 -3.44 17.30
N LEU A 124 0.11 -4.29 16.32
CA LEU A 124 -0.05 -3.88 14.92
C LEU A 124 -1.32 -3.04 14.67
N ALA A 125 -2.29 -3.08 15.59
CA ALA A 125 -3.48 -2.23 15.55
C ALA A 125 -3.19 -0.74 15.84
N GLN A 126 -2.06 -0.45 16.49
CA GLN A 126 -1.70 0.93 16.85
C GLN A 126 -1.16 1.71 15.63
N PRO A 127 -1.24 3.06 15.66
CA PRO A 127 -0.64 3.90 14.63
C PRO A 127 0.87 3.66 14.47
N PHE A 128 1.32 3.67 13.22
CA PHE A 128 2.73 3.59 12.80
C PHE A 128 3.38 4.98 12.68
N ASN A 129 2.62 6.04 12.98
CA ASN A 129 3.04 7.43 12.92
C ASN A 129 3.37 7.89 11.48
N LEU A 130 2.62 7.40 10.50
CA LEU A 130 2.65 8.00 9.16
C LEU A 130 1.95 9.37 9.20
N PRO A 131 2.40 10.37 8.41
CA PRO A 131 1.77 11.69 8.38
C PRO A 131 0.28 11.66 8.05
N LEU A 132 -0.15 10.81 7.11
CA LEU A 132 -1.54 10.42 6.92
C LEU A 132 -1.59 8.89 7.06
N GLU A 133 -2.51 8.37 7.87
CA GLU A 133 -2.55 6.96 8.21
C GLU A 133 -3.98 6.45 8.36
N ILE A 134 -4.29 5.33 7.71
CA ILE A 134 -5.51 4.56 7.97
C ILE A 134 -5.19 3.52 9.05
N ILE A 135 -5.98 3.46 10.11
CA ILE A 135 -5.91 2.43 11.15
C ILE A 135 -7.16 1.54 11.09
N SER A 136 -6.96 0.24 11.24
CA SER A 136 -8.06 -0.72 11.41
C SER A 136 -8.46 -0.77 12.88
N LEU A 137 -9.76 -0.71 13.17
CA LEU A 137 -10.26 -0.77 14.56
C LEU A 137 -10.59 -2.20 15.01
N GLU A 138 -10.48 -3.16 14.11
CA GLU A 138 -10.67 -4.59 14.33
C GLU A 138 -9.66 -5.37 13.48
N ASN A 139 -9.60 -6.69 13.64
CA ASN A 139 -8.69 -7.52 12.84
C ASN A 139 -9.16 -7.59 11.38
N PRO A 140 -8.46 -6.97 10.41
CA PRO A 140 -8.89 -6.91 9.03
C PRO A 140 -8.73 -8.26 8.30
N LEU A 141 -7.94 -9.20 8.85
CA LEU A 141 -7.66 -10.51 8.24
C LEU A 141 -8.76 -11.55 8.50
N VAL A 142 -9.79 -11.21 9.28
CA VAL A 142 -10.91 -12.11 9.61
C VAL A 142 -12.28 -11.55 9.22
N VAL A 143 -12.35 -10.32 8.72
CA VAL A 143 -13.59 -9.71 8.20
C VAL A 143 -13.96 -10.44 6.92
N LYS A 144 -15.21 -10.88 6.82
CA LYS A 144 -15.67 -11.71 5.69
C LYS A 144 -16.25 -10.85 4.57
N PRO A 145 -16.27 -11.37 3.33
CA PRO A 145 -17.05 -10.77 2.26
C PRO A 145 -18.50 -10.48 2.68
N GLY A 146 -18.96 -9.26 2.42
CA GLY A 146 -20.29 -8.77 2.81
C GLY A 146 -20.37 -8.14 4.21
N GLU A 147 -19.31 -8.24 5.03
CA GLU A 147 -19.20 -7.52 6.30
C GLU A 147 -18.54 -6.14 6.08
N ASN A 148 -18.60 -5.29 7.11
CA ASN A 148 -17.93 -3.99 7.09
C ASN A 148 -16.70 -4.02 7.98
N LEU A 149 -15.56 -3.61 7.42
CA LEU A 149 -14.37 -3.32 8.20
C LEU A 149 -14.43 -1.88 8.71
N LYS A 150 -14.35 -1.69 10.04
CA LYS A 150 -14.28 -0.35 10.61
C LYS A 150 -12.85 0.18 10.63
N VAL A 151 -12.63 1.34 10.03
CA VAL A 151 -11.35 2.04 9.99
C VAL A 151 -11.46 3.47 10.53
N GLN A 152 -10.32 4.06 10.88
CA GLN A 152 -10.20 5.47 11.22
C GLN A 152 -9.00 6.07 10.48
N VAL A 153 -9.10 7.33 10.06
CA VAL A 153 -8.00 8.05 9.42
C VAL A 153 -7.43 9.10 10.35
N LEU A 154 -6.11 9.12 10.45
CA LEU A 154 -5.35 10.06 11.26
C LEU A 154 -4.43 10.89 10.37
N TYR A 155 -4.36 12.19 10.66
CA TYR A 155 -3.32 13.08 10.17
C TYR A 155 -2.46 13.55 11.33
N GLN A 156 -1.15 13.30 11.24
CA GLN A 156 -0.18 13.57 12.31
C GLN A 156 -0.61 12.97 13.66
N GLY A 157 -1.13 11.74 13.61
CA GLY A 157 -1.61 11.00 14.78
C GLY A 157 -2.92 11.52 15.39
N LYS A 158 -3.63 12.45 14.73
CA LYS A 158 -4.89 13.02 15.21
C LYS A 158 -6.02 12.79 14.23
N GLN A 159 -7.24 12.63 14.74
CA GLN A 159 -8.45 12.64 13.93
C GLN A 159 -8.58 14.00 13.24
N ILE A 160 -8.99 13.98 11.98
CA ILE A 160 -9.22 15.19 11.19
C ILE A 160 -10.54 15.11 10.42
N PRO A 161 -11.23 16.25 10.23
CA PRO A 161 -12.35 16.33 9.30
C PRO A 161 -11.85 16.33 7.84
N ASP A 162 -12.78 16.22 6.91
CA ASP A 162 -12.57 16.46 5.48
C ASP A 162 -11.53 15.56 4.79
N VAL A 163 -11.33 14.35 5.30
CA VAL A 163 -10.59 13.29 4.61
C VAL A 163 -11.50 12.64 3.57
N THR A 164 -10.98 12.46 2.36
CA THR A 164 -11.59 11.57 1.38
C THR A 164 -11.06 10.16 1.63
N VAL A 165 -11.98 9.22 1.85
CA VAL A 165 -11.67 7.79 1.95
C VAL A 165 -12.36 7.08 0.79
N GLU A 166 -11.62 6.23 0.10
CA GLU A 166 -12.08 5.49 -1.07
C GLU A 166 -11.80 4.00 -0.91
N TYR A 167 -12.67 3.20 -1.51
CA TYR A 167 -12.54 1.76 -1.60
C TYR A 167 -13.11 1.30 -2.95
N LEU A 168 -12.27 0.65 -3.76
CA LEU A 168 -12.59 0.23 -5.14
C LEU A 168 -13.16 1.38 -5.99
N GLY A 169 -12.46 2.52 -5.97
CA GLY A 169 -12.83 3.73 -6.72
C GLY A 169 -14.08 4.46 -6.21
N LYS A 170 -14.66 4.05 -5.08
CA LYS A 170 -15.86 4.66 -4.50
C LYS A 170 -15.56 5.39 -3.22
N LYS A 171 -15.94 6.67 -3.18
CA LYS A 171 -15.88 7.49 -1.96
C LYS A 171 -16.81 6.95 -0.87
N LEU A 172 -16.27 6.75 0.32
CA LEU A 172 -16.98 6.37 1.53
C LEU A 172 -17.46 7.61 2.29
N THR A 173 -18.57 7.45 3.01
CA THR A 173 -19.06 8.46 3.95
C THR A 173 -18.56 8.14 5.34
N GLY A 174 -17.89 9.10 5.98
CA GLY A 174 -17.40 8.96 7.35
C GLY A 174 -18.44 9.37 8.39
N ASP A 175 -18.30 8.81 9.59
CA ASP A 175 -19.05 9.20 10.79
C ASP A 175 -18.47 10.47 11.43
N GLN A 176 -19.21 11.05 12.38
CA GLN A 176 -18.81 12.28 13.08
C GLN A 176 -17.49 12.16 13.86
N ASP A 177 -17.08 10.94 14.22
CA ASP A 177 -15.85 10.63 14.94
C ASP A 177 -14.66 10.33 14.00
N GLY A 178 -14.82 10.56 12.69
CA GLY A 178 -13.78 10.29 11.69
C GLY A 178 -13.54 8.80 11.43
N THR A 179 -14.52 7.95 11.76
CA THR A 179 -14.50 6.53 11.41
C THR A 179 -15.27 6.25 10.12
N TYR A 180 -14.90 5.18 9.43
CA TYR A 180 -15.48 4.78 8.15
C TYR A 180 -15.78 3.29 8.18
N LEU A 181 -16.89 2.91 7.56
CA LEU A 181 -17.25 1.50 7.33
C LEU A 181 -16.90 1.14 5.89
N VAL A 182 -15.96 0.20 5.73
CA VAL A 182 -15.50 -0.28 4.43
C VAL A 182 -16.21 -1.59 4.11
N PRO A 183 -17.09 -1.64 3.09
CA PRO A 183 -17.84 -2.85 2.76
C PRO A 183 -16.95 -3.86 2.06
N ILE A 184 -16.42 -4.83 2.79
CA ILE A 184 -15.46 -5.80 2.26
C ILE A 184 -16.15 -6.65 1.18
N GLY A 185 -15.60 -6.60 -0.03
CA GLY A 185 -16.06 -7.35 -1.20
C GLY A 185 -15.56 -8.80 -1.22
N ASP A 186 -15.51 -9.38 -2.42
CA ASP A 186 -15.00 -10.74 -2.64
C ASP A 186 -13.52 -10.88 -2.25
N GLU A 187 -13.05 -12.14 -2.13
CA GLU A 187 -11.66 -12.47 -1.76
C GLU A 187 -10.62 -11.79 -2.68
N GLY A 188 -9.50 -11.37 -2.09
CA GLY A 188 -8.43 -10.65 -2.79
C GLY A 188 -7.86 -9.51 -1.94
N LEU A 189 -6.92 -8.76 -2.50
CA LEU A 189 -6.32 -7.59 -1.85
C LEU A 189 -7.40 -6.52 -1.59
N GLN A 190 -7.64 -6.21 -0.32
CA GLN A 190 -8.58 -5.18 0.09
C GLN A 190 -7.81 -3.86 0.30
N GLN A 191 -7.74 -3.04 -0.74
CA GLN A 191 -7.09 -1.72 -0.68
C GLN A 191 -8.05 -0.65 -0.21
N ILE A 192 -7.68 0.06 0.84
CA ILE A 192 -8.36 1.27 1.31
C ILE A 192 -7.45 2.46 1.03
N GLU A 193 -8.03 3.54 0.53
CA GLU A 193 -7.31 4.73 0.13
C GLU A 193 -7.81 5.92 0.93
N ALA A 194 -6.89 6.81 1.33
CA ALA A 194 -7.27 8.07 1.95
C ALA A 194 -6.42 9.20 1.40
N SER A 195 -7.05 10.35 1.16
CA SER A 195 -6.39 11.58 0.76
C SER A 195 -6.80 12.76 1.63
N TYR A 196 -5.83 13.62 1.92
CA TYR A 196 -6.01 14.84 2.69
C TYR A 196 -5.13 15.96 2.14
N ARG A 197 -5.73 17.12 1.90
CA ARG A 197 -5.03 18.26 1.29
C ARG A 197 -4.91 19.42 2.27
N VAL A 198 -3.68 19.87 2.49
CA VAL A 198 -3.36 21.09 3.25
C VAL A 198 -3.11 22.21 2.25
N VAL A 199 -4.04 23.17 2.21
CA VAL A 199 -3.95 24.33 1.33
C VAL A 199 -3.02 25.38 1.94
N SER A 200 -2.18 25.99 1.10
CA SER A 200 -1.32 27.11 1.48
C SER A 200 -1.45 28.26 0.49
N ALA A 201 -1.41 29.49 0.99
CA ALA A 201 -1.45 30.71 0.18
C ALA A 201 -0.05 31.23 -0.19
N THR A 202 0.99 30.77 0.51
CA THR A 202 2.36 31.30 0.39
C THR A 202 3.37 30.25 -0.03
N SER A 203 2.96 29.00 -0.14
CA SER A 203 3.75 27.86 -0.58
C SER A 203 2.87 26.92 -1.40
N PRO A 204 3.44 25.94 -2.11
CA PRO A 204 2.64 24.85 -2.66
C PRO A 204 1.72 24.25 -1.59
N SER A 205 0.51 23.88 -2.01
CA SER A 205 -0.35 23.02 -1.18
C SER A 205 0.32 21.65 -1.02
N ILE A 206 0.01 20.93 0.04
CA ILE A 206 0.50 19.56 0.22
C ILE A 206 -0.70 18.62 0.12
N SER A 207 -0.60 17.64 -0.75
CA SER A 207 -1.54 16.54 -0.87
C SER A 207 -0.90 15.31 -0.24
N TYR A 208 -1.55 14.78 0.79
CA TYR A 208 -1.16 13.54 1.44
C TYR A 208 -2.07 12.44 0.92
N GLU A 209 -1.49 11.34 0.45
CA GLU A 209 -2.20 10.13 0.07
C GLU A 209 -1.68 8.96 0.89
N THR A 210 -2.55 8.07 1.33
CA THR A 210 -2.14 6.82 1.98
C THR A 210 -2.97 5.64 1.51
N GLY A 211 -2.28 4.52 1.31
CA GLY A 211 -2.89 3.21 1.15
C GLY A 211 -2.92 2.41 2.46
N PHE A 212 -3.91 1.55 2.61
CA PHE A 212 -3.93 0.48 3.61
C PHE A 212 -4.36 -0.84 2.99
N THR A 213 -3.59 -1.89 3.27
CA THR A 213 -3.91 -3.27 2.87
C THR A 213 -3.78 -4.22 4.03
N ALA A 214 -4.56 -5.29 3.99
CA ALA A 214 -4.39 -6.44 4.85
C ALA A 214 -4.60 -7.72 4.04
N GLN A 215 -3.62 -8.63 4.07
CA GLN A 215 -3.73 -9.94 3.43
C GLN A 215 -2.85 -10.96 4.15
N LYS A 216 -3.28 -12.22 4.24
CA LYS A 216 -2.37 -13.27 4.73
C LYS A 216 -1.37 -13.59 3.62
N THR A 217 -0.08 -13.57 3.92
CA THR A 217 0.92 -14.17 3.03
C THR A 217 0.89 -15.67 3.24
N SER A 218 0.49 -16.44 2.22
CA SER A 218 0.76 -17.87 2.21
C SER A 218 2.26 -18.06 1.93
N VAL A 219 3.10 -18.00 2.96
CA VAL A 219 4.47 -18.51 2.84
C VAL A 219 4.34 -20.03 2.94
N PRO A 220 4.69 -20.81 1.90
CA PRO A 220 4.79 -22.26 2.08
C PRO A 220 5.86 -22.54 3.13
N ASP A 221 5.50 -23.30 4.15
CA ASP A 221 6.42 -23.78 5.18
C ASP A 221 7.70 -24.34 4.51
N PRO A 222 8.91 -23.88 4.85
CA PRO A 222 10.16 -24.42 4.30
C PRO A 222 10.26 -25.95 4.43
N SER A 223 9.61 -26.52 5.45
CA SER A 223 9.50 -27.96 5.70
C SER A 223 8.72 -28.69 4.60
N ALA A 224 7.76 -28.02 3.95
CA ALA A 224 6.98 -28.58 2.85
C ALA A 224 7.82 -28.76 1.57
N LEU A 225 8.84 -27.91 1.36
CA LEU A 225 9.78 -28.02 0.22
C LEU A 225 10.83 -29.13 0.43
N LEU A 226 11.24 -29.37 1.68
CA LEU A 226 12.11 -30.50 2.03
C LEU A 226 11.39 -31.86 1.91
N GLY A 227 10.07 -31.90 2.14
CA GLY A 227 9.26 -33.11 1.94
C GLY A 227 9.20 -33.57 0.48
N LEU A 228 9.19 -32.64 -0.48
CA LEU A 228 9.09 -32.94 -1.91
C LEU A 228 10.41 -33.43 -2.52
N SER A 229 11.55 -33.07 -1.94
CA SER A 229 12.88 -33.51 -2.42
C SER A 229 13.24 -34.93 -1.99
N ILE A 230 12.71 -35.42 -0.86
CA ILE A 230 12.96 -36.80 -0.39
C ILE A 230 12.11 -37.83 -1.16
N VAL A 231 10.89 -37.49 -1.57
CA VAL A 231 10.02 -38.41 -2.32
C VAL A 231 10.52 -38.64 -3.75
N GLY A 232 11.22 -37.67 -4.36
CA GLY A 232 11.78 -37.79 -5.71
C GLY A 232 13.00 -38.70 -5.84
N LEU A 233 13.76 -38.95 -4.77
CA LEU A 233 14.98 -39.78 -4.81
C LEU A 233 14.75 -41.28 -4.57
N LEU A 234 13.62 -41.67 -4.00
CA LEU A 234 13.30 -43.09 -3.73
C LEU A 234 12.64 -43.82 -4.92
N GLY A 235 12.25 -43.10 -5.98
CA GLY A 235 11.55 -43.66 -7.14
C GLY A 235 12.43 -44.25 -8.25
N LEU A 236 13.76 -44.04 -8.24
CA LEU A 236 14.63 -44.36 -9.38
C LEU A 236 15.55 -45.59 -9.20
N TYR A 237 15.44 -46.33 -8.09
CA TYR A 237 16.23 -47.55 -7.87
C TYR A 237 15.36 -48.80 -7.73
N LYS A 238 14.63 -49.18 -8.78
CA LYS A 238 14.18 -50.59 -8.95
C LYS A 238 13.75 -50.87 -10.40
N LYS A 239 14.72 -51.21 -11.24
CA LYS A 239 14.55 -52.16 -12.36
C LYS A 239 15.89 -52.54 -13.00
N ARG A 240 16.56 -53.54 -12.43
CA ARG A 240 17.34 -54.54 -13.17
C ARG A 240 17.15 -55.86 -12.43
N PHE A 241 16.54 -56.86 -13.08
CA PHE A 241 17.04 -58.23 -13.21
C PHE A 241 15.94 -59.24 -13.65
N PHE A 242 16.35 -60.13 -14.57
CA PHE A 242 15.74 -61.36 -15.11
C PHE A 242 14.59 -61.20 -16.12
N ALA A 243 14.58 -61.86 -17.29
CA ALA A 243 15.45 -62.86 -17.92
C ALA A 243 15.44 -62.65 -19.45
#